data_AF-A0A2W2GR15-F1
#
_entry.id   AF-A0A2W2GR15-F1
#
_cell.length_a   1.000
_cell.length_b   1.000
_cell.length_c   1.000
_cell.angle_alpha   90.00
_cell.angle_beta   90.00
_cell.angle_gamma   90.00
#
_symmetry.space_group_name_H-M   'P 1'
#
loop_
_entity.id
_entity.type
_entity.pdbx_description
1 polymer ?
#
loop_
_entity_poly.entity_id
_entity_poly.type
_entity_poly.pdbx_seq_one_letter_code
_entity_poly.pdbx_strand_id
1 'polypeptide(L)'
;MWTRFVTESEINGYEAMGYMDLGSPARSVDLYSAVVSDVRCSPRNRAYYRARLSSALLQCGDRAQAINEGLSILPDLGERLISRRTPNELQPVRAAAEQLAAEEFCVRFDQAARSFSAPDPGNRI
;
A
#
# COMPACT_ATOMS: atom_id res chain seq x y z
N MET A 1 -17.91 0.10 -17.16
CA MET A 1 -17.37 -0.02 -18.53
C MET A 1 -16.19 -0.97 -18.49
N TRP A 2 -16.29 -2.13 -19.15
CA TRP A 2 -15.40 -3.30 -18.97
C TRP A 2 -14.66 -3.64 -20.28
N THR A 3 -13.92 -2.67 -20.83
CA THR A 3 -12.93 -2.89 -21.91
C THR A 3 -11.94 -1.71 -21.94
N ARG A 4 -11.29 -1.43 -20.80
CA ARG A 4 -10.18 -0.47 -20.79
C ARG A 4 -8.88 -1.23 -21.06
N PHE A 5 -8.08 -0.75 -21.99
CA PHE A 5 -6.76 -1.30 -22.30
C PHE A 5 -5.89 -1.31 -21.05
N VAL A 6 -5.11 -2.39 -20.88
CA VAL A 6 -4.10 -2.50 -19.82
C VAL A 6 -3.07 -1.38 -20.02
N THR A 7 -2.89 -0.57 -19.00
CA THR A 7 -1.90 0.50 -18.98
C THR A 7 -0.53 -0.03 -18.60
N GLU A 8 0.53 0.69 -19.00
CA GLU A 8 1.90 0.40 -18.55
C GLU A 8 2.00 0.31 -17.02
N SER A 9 1.31 1.19 -16.31
CA SER A 9 1.21 1.15 -14.84
C SER A 9 0.61 -0.16 -14.31
N GLU A 10 -0.38 -0.74 -15.01
CA GLU A 10 -0.97 -2.02 -14.63
C GLU A 10 -0.01 -3.17 -14.94
N ILE A 11 0.68 -3.14 -16.09
CA ILE A 11 1.70 -4.13 -16.44
C ILE A 11 2.82 -4.14 -15.41
N ASN A 12 3.44 -2.99 -15.15
CA ASN A 12 4.53 -2.85 -14.17
C ASN A 12 4.07 -3.25 -12.77
N GLY A 13 2.82 -2.92 -12.41
CA GLY A 13 2.21 -3.32 -11.16
C GLY A 13 2.16 -4.84 -10.99
N TYR A 14 1.72 -5.59 -12.01
CA TYR A 14 1.69 -7.06 -11.99
C TYR A 14 3.07 -7.70 -12.11
N GLU A 15 3.96 -7.13 -12.92
CA GLU A 15 5.34 -7.60 -13.02
C GLU A 15 6.07 -7.47 -11.67
N ALA A 16 5.88 -6.36 -10.97
CA ALA A 16 6.41 -6.15 -9.62
C ALA A 16 5.88 -7.18 -8.62
N MET A 17 4.60 -7.59 -8.72
CA MET A 17 4.07 -8.69 -7.90
C MET A 17 4.81 -9.98 -8.19
N GLY A 18 5.01 -10.31 -9.48
CA GLY A 18 5.76 -11.49 -9.88
C GLY A 18 7.18 -11.50 -9.30
N TYR A 19 7.88 -10.37 -9.31
CA TYR A 19 9.20 -10.29 -8.68
C TYR A 19 9.16 -10.42 -7.16
N MET A 20 8.10 -9.94 -6.48
CA MET A 20 7.93 -10.21 -5.04
C MET A 20 7.78 -11.70 -4.77
N ASP A 21 6.94 -12.39 -5.55
CA ASP A 21 6.68 -13.82 -5.40
C ASP A 21 7.92 -14.68 -5.73
N LEU A 22 8.80 -14.19 -6.60
CA LEU A 22 10.07 -14.81 -6.96
C LEU A 22 11.24 -14.44 -6.03
N GLY A 23 10.99 -13.71 -4.93
CA GLY A 23 12.03 -13.32 -3.97
C GLY A 23 13.03 -12.29 -4.51
N SER A 24 12.61 -11.46 -5.46
CA SER A 24 13.42 -10.39 -6.09
C SER A 24 12.89 -8.98 -5.74
N PRO A 25 12.79 -8.61 -4.44
CA PRO A 25 12.08 -7.40 -4.02
C PRO A 25 12.69 -6.09 -4.56
N ALA A 26 14.00 -6.06 -4.84
CA ALA A 26 14.65 -4.88 -5.40
C ALA A 26 14.08 -4.48 -6.77
N ARG A 27 13.79 -5.46 -7.64
CA ARG A 27 13.17 -5.19 -8.95
C ARG A 27 11.73 -4.70 -8.79
N SER A 28 11.03 -5.20 -7.78
CA SER A 28 9.68 -4.75 -7.46
C SER A 28 9.66 -3.31 -6.97
N VAL A 29 10.67 -2.87 -6.20
CA VAL A 29 10.80 -1.47 -5.76
C VAL A 29 10.88 -0.52 -6.96
N ASP A 30 11.71 -0.84 -7.96
CA ASP A 30 11.87 0.01 -9.15
C ASP A 30 10.56 0.14 -9.93
N LEU A 31 9.89 -0.99 -10.16
CA LEU A 31 8.62 -1.03 -10.89
C LEU A 31 7.48 -0.34 -10.12
N TYR A 32 7.33 -0.60 -8.82
CA TYR A 32 6.31 0.08 -8.02
C TYR A 32 6.57 1.59 -7.93
N SER A 33 7.83 2.02 -7.82
CA SER A 33 8.21 3.44 -7.83
C SER A 33 7.75 4.11 -9.13
N ALA A 34 7.99 3.47 -10.28
CA ALA A 34 7.52 3.98 -11.58
C ALA A 34 5.99 4.11 -11.64
N VAL A 35 5.25 3.12 -11.11
CA VAL A 35 3.77 3.15 -11.06
C VAL A 35 3.26 4.26 -10.13
N VAL A 36 3.90 4.45 -8.99
CA VAL A 36 3.52 5.48 -7.99
C VAL A 36 3.77 6.89 -8.54
N SER A 37 4.80 7.07 -9.38
CA SER A 37 5.11 8.34 -10.05
C SER A 37 4.22 8.62 -11.28
N ASP A 38 3.50 7.63 -11.83
CA ASP A 38 2.63 7.84 -12.99
C ASP A 38 1.32 8.55 -12.59
N VAL A 39 1.22 9.84 -12.92
CA VAL A 39 0.04 10.67 -12.66
C VAL A 39 -1.23 10.20 -13.38
N ARG A 40 -1.10 9.40 -14.44
CA ARG A 40 -2.22 8.81 -15.18
C ARG A 40 -2.84 7.62 -14.43
N CYS A 41 -2.10 7.04 -13.49
CA CYS A 41 -2.61 5.99 -12.62
C CYS A 41 -3.61 6.60 -11.63
N SER A 42 -4.76 5.94 -11.47
CA SER A 42 -5.84 6.44 -10.61
C SER A 42 -5.35 6.60 -9.17
N PRO A 43 -5.83 7.60 -8.40
CA PRO A 43 -5.38 7.81 -7.02
C PRO A 43 -5.51 6.55 -6.15
N ARG A 44 -6.60 5.79 -6.34
CA ARG A 44 -6.83 4.52 -5.66
C ARG A 44 -5.77 3.46 -5.99
N ASN A 45 -5.45 3.29 -7.28
CA ASN A 45 -4.45 2.32 -7.70
C ASN A 45 -3.06 2.74 -7.26
N ARG A 46 -2.69 4.02 -7.38
CA ARG A 46 -1.40 4.53 -6.90
C ARG A 46 -1.23 4.29 -5.40
N ALA A 47 -2.25 4.53 -4.59
CA ALA A 47 -2.16 4.26 -3.15
C ALA A 47 -1.99 2.76 -2.85
N TYR A 48 -2.67 1.89 -3.62
CA TYR A 48 -2.47 0.45 -3.49
C TYR A 48 -1.05 0.01 -3.87
N TYR A 49 -0.51 0.50 -4.99
CA TYR A 49 0.85 0.21 -5.39
C TYR A 49 1.89 0.84 -4.47
N ARG A 50 1.59 1.99 -3.85
CA ARG A 50 2.47 2.58 -2.83
C ARG A 50 2.51 1.75 -1.54
N ALA A 51 1.40 1.15 -1.14
CA ALA A 51 1.43 0.18 -0.03
C ALA A 51 2.33 -1.02 -0.36
N ARG A 52 2.28 -1.52 -1.61
CA ARG A 52 3.18 -2.60 -2.05
C ARG A 52 4.64 -2.17 -2.18
N LEU A 53 4.90 -0.94 -2.62
CA LEU A 53 6.23 -0.33 -2.60
C LEU A 53 6.81 -0.35 -1.19
N SER A 54 6.01 0.08 -0.20
CA SER A 54 6.39 0.07 1.21
C SER A 54 6.76 -1.35 1.69
N SER A 55 5.97 -2.37 1.34
CA SER A 55 6.29 -3.77 1.67
C SER A 55 7.54 -4.29 0.95
N ALA A 56 7.78 -3.88 -0.30
CA ALA A 56 8.96 -4.25 -1.07
C ALA A 56 10.24 -3.62 -0.50
N LEU A 57 10.19 -2.33 -0.14
CA LEU A 57 11.28 -1.62 0.55
C LEU A 57 11.64 -2.30 1.87
N LEU A 58 10.64 -2.72 2.64
CA LEU A 58 10.85 -3.46 3.87
C LEU A 58 11.58 -4.79 3.63
N GLN A 59 11.22 -5.54 2.58
CA GLN A 59 11.90 -6.78 2.22
C GLN A 59 13.33 -6.57 1.72
N CYS A 60 13.62 -5.41 1.12
CA CYS A 60 14.98 -4.99 0.79
C CYS A 60 15.79 -4.52 2.02
N GLY A 61 15.17 -4.41 3.20
CA GLY A 61 15.79 -3.93 4.43
C GLY A 61 15.76 -2.41 4.62
N ASP A 62 15.19 -1.66 3.67
CA ASP A 62 15.02 -0.20 3.79
C ASP A 62 13.76 0.13 4.61
N ARG A 63 13.90 -0.07 5.92
CA ARG A 63 12.79 0.14 6.87
C ARG A 63 12.35 1.60 6.96
N ALA A 64 13.28 2.54 6.81
CA ALA A 64 12.99 3.97 6.90
C ALA A 64 12.11 4.42 5.73
N GLN A 65 12.50 4.07 4.50
CA GLN A 65 11.67 4.41 3.33
C GLN A 65 10.36 3.65 3.31
N ALA A 66 10.35 2.38 3.75
CA ALA A 66 9.11 1.62 3.89
C ALA A 66 8.09 2.38 4.76
N ILE A 67 8.51 2.83 5.94
CA ILE A 67 7.65 3.58 6.86
C ILE A 67 7.19 4.91 6.24
N ASN A 68 8.09 5.66 5.59
CA ASN A 68 7.76 6.93 4.95
C ASN A 68 6.71 6.78 3.85
N GLU A 69 6.89 5.82 2.94
CA GLU A 69 5.94 5.55 1.86
C GLU A 69 4.58 5.13 2.41
N GLY A 70 4.57 4.29 3.45
CA GLY A 70 3.36 3.87 4.13
C GLY A 70 2.65 5.02 4.86
N LEU A 71 3.37 5.90 5.57
CA LEU A 71 2.82 7.11 6.21
C LEU A 71 2.08 7.99 5.22
N SER A 72 2.62 8.13 4.00
CA SER A 72 2.08 9.05 2.98
C SER A 72 0.66 8.69 2.52
N ILE A 73 0.21 7.45 2.74
CA ILE A 73 -1.12 6.97 2.30
C ILE A 73 -2.11 6.77 3.44
N LEU A 74 -1.66 6.78 4.69
CA LEU A 74 -2.54 6.59 5.86
C LEU A 74 -3.68 7.62 5.93
N PRO A 75 -3.50 8.92 5.59
CA PRO A 75 -4.60 9.88 5.62
C PRO A 75 -5.77 9.54 4.68
N ASP A 76 -5.51 8.81 3.59
CA ASP A 76 -6.55 8.44 2.62
C ASP A 76 -7.26 7.11 2.99
N LEU A 77 -6.72 6.33 3.95
CA LEU A 77 -7.29 5.04 4.38
C LEU A 77 -8.55 5.22 5.22
N GLY A 78 -9.60 4.45 4.91
CA GLY A 78 -10.89 4.53 5.60
C GLY A 78 -11.76 5.71 5.17
N GLU A 79 -11.19 6.73 4.52
CA GLU A 79 -11.94 7.81 3.89
C GLU A 79 -12.16 7.57 2.39
N ARG A 80 -11.08 7.64 1.61
CA ARG A 80 -11.11 7.51 0.14
C ARG A 80 -10.76 6.11 -0.32
N LEU A 81 -9.94 5.41 0.46
CA LEU A 81 -9.50 4.05 0.20
C LEU A 81 -10.27 3.09 1.10
N ILE A 82 -11.50 2.77 0.71
CA ILE A 82 -12.40 1.85 1.45
C ILE A 82 -12.07 0.37 1.29
N SER A 83 -10.99 0.02 0.57
CA SER A 83 -10.61 -1.37 0.37
C SER A 83 -9.68 -1.88 1.47
N ARG A 84 -9.95 -3.08 1.99
CA ARG A 84 -9.06 -3.76 2.94
C ARG A 84 -7.73 -4.23 2.33
N ARG A 85 -7.57 -4.18 1.00
CA ARG A 85 -6.32 -4.61 0.33
C ARG A 85 -5.13 -3.76 0.76
N THR A 86 -5.26 -2.44 0.70
CA THR A 86 -4.19 -1.50 1.05
C THR A 86 -3.70 -1.65 2.49
N PRO A 87 -4.56 -1.67 3.52
CA PRO A 87 -4.09 -1.89 4.89
C PRO A 87 -3.52 -3.30 5.12
N ASN A 88 -3.97 -4.32 4.39
CA ASN A 88 -3.38 -5.66 4.49
C ASN A 88 -1.92 -5.68 4.01
N GLU A 89 -1.60 -4.99 2.91
CA GLU A 89 -0.22 -4.87 2.42
C GLU A 89 0.71 -4.18 3.42
N LEU A 90 0.17 -3.24 4.22
CA LEU A 90 0.92 -2.48 5.22
C LEU A 90 1.11 -3.19 6.57
N GLN A 91 0.48 -4.36 6.80
CA GLN A 91 0.64 -5.10 8.07
C GLN A 91 2.11 -5.42 8.41
N PRO A 92 2.96 -5.88 7.47
CA PRO A 92 4.38 -6.11 7.75
C PRO A 92 5.12 -4.82 8.14
N VAL A 93 4.74 -3.69 7.53
CA VAL A 93 5.32 -2.37 7.80
C VAL A 93 4.92 -1.89 9.19
N ARG A 94 3.68 -2.14 9.60
CA ARG A 94 3.21 -1.89 10.97
C ARG A 94 3.99 -2.67 12.02
N ALA A 95 4.31 -3.93 11.76
CA ALA A 95 5.17 -4.72 12.66
C ALA A 95 6.60 -4.17 12.73
N ALA A 96 7.16 -3.75 11.60
CA ALA A 96 8.50 -3.15 11.56
C ALA A 96 8.56 -1.77 12.23
N ALA A 97 7.52 -0.96 12.07
CA ALA A 97 7.38 0.35 12.70
C ALA A 97 7.39 0.24 14.24
N GLU A 98 6.71 -0.76 14.78
CA GLU A 98 6.71 -1.05 16.23
C GLU A 98 8.12 -1.40 16.74
N GLN A 99 8.85 -2.25 16.01
CA GLN A 99 10.24 -2.60 16.35
C GLN A 99 11.20 -1.41 16.32
N LEU A 100 10.90 -0.40 15.50
CA LEU A 100 11.70 0.82 15.36
C LEU A 100 11.19 1.98 16.21
N ALA A 101 10.18 1.76 17.07
CA ALA A 101 9.52 2.81 17.84
C ALA A 101 9.02 3.99 16.97
N ALA A 102 8.57 3.72 15.73
CA ALA A 102 7.96 4.70 14.84
C ALA A 102 6.49 4.93 15.22
N GLU A 103 6.28 5.58 16.38
CA GLU A 103 4.95 5.74 17.02
C GLU A 103 3.92 6.39 16.11
N GLU A 104 4.30 7.41 15.33
CA GLU A 104 3.38 8.10 14.42
C GLU A 104 2.74 7.14 13.40
N PHE A 105 3.54 6.24 12.83
CA PHE A 105 3.03 5.24 11.89
C PHE A 105 2.06 4.30 12.59
N CYS A 106 2.45 3.75 13.74
CA CYS A 106 1.64 2.79 14.48
C CYS A 106 0.27 3.39 14.85
N VAL A 107 0.26 4.60 15.41
CA VAL A 107 -0.97 5.29 15.83
C VAL A 107 -1.88 5.55 14.65
N ARG A 108 -1.36 6.11 13.55
CA ARG A 108 -2.17 6.45 12.38
C ARG A 108 -2.68 5.21 11.66
N PHE A 109 -1.86 4.16 11.57
CA PHE A 109 -2.27 2.89 10.98
C PHE A 109 -3.40 2.26 11.79
N ASP A 110 -3.25 2.19 13.10
CA ASP A 110 -4.25 1.59 13.99
C ASP A 110 -5.57 2.38 13.99
N GLN A 111 -5.51 3.71 13.89
CA GLN A 111 -6.69 4.58 13.70
C GLN A 111 -7.39 4.26 12.38
N ALA A 112 -6.65 4.25 11.26
CA ALA A 112 -7.20 3.95 9.95
C ALA A 112 -7.78 2.53 9.86
N ALA A 113 -7.13 1.54 10.46
CA ALA A 113 -7.57 0.14 10.46
C ALA A 113 -8.91 -0.07 11.19
N ARG A 114 -9.20 0.74 12.22
CA ARG A 114 -10.49 0.69 12.94
C ARG A 114 -11.66 1.11 12.06
N SER A 115 -11.46 2.02 11.12
CA SER A 115 -12.48 2.45 10.15
C SER A 115 -12.97 1.30 9.25
N PHE A 116 -12.18 0.24 9.08
CA PHE A 116 -12.57 -0.96 8.33
C PHE A 116 -13.17 -2.08 9.21
N SER A 117 -13.10 -1.94 10.54
CA SER A 117 -13.61 -2.93 11.50
C SER A 117 -14.94 -2.50 12.14
N ALA A 118 -15.30 -1.22 12.05
CA ALA A 118 -16.60 -0.74 12.50
C ALA A 118 -17.73 -1.35 11.64
N PRO A 119 -18.78 -1.94 12.24
CA PRO A 119 -19.95 -2.36 11.48
C PRO A 119 -20.61 -1.15 10.84
N ASP A 120 -21.03 -1.28 9.58
CA ASP A 120 -21.76 -0.26 8.85
C ASP A 120 -23.02 0.13 9.66
N PRO A 121 -23.17 1.41 10.09
CA PRO A 121 -24.38 1.84 10.79
C PRO A 121 -25.64 1.74 9.92
N GLY A 122 -25.50 1.48 8.61
CA GLY A 122 -26.60 1.27 7.67
C GLY A 122 -27.18 -0.16 7.61
N ASN A 123 -26.62 -1.14 8.31
CA ASN A 123 -27.12 -2.53 8.26
C ASN A 123 -27.86 -2.92 9.55
N ARG A 124 -29.04 -2.34 9.76
CA ARG A 124 -30.07 -2.87 10.66
C ARG A 124 -31.35 -3.05 9.85
N ILE A 125 -31.69 -4.31 9.60
CA ILE A 125 -33.00 -4.75 9.10
C ILE A 125 -33.97 -4.75 10.28
#